data_AF-A0A328DIS3-F1
#
_entry.id   AF-A0A328DIS3-F1
#
_cell.length_a   1.000
_cell.length_b   1.000
_cell.length_c   1.000
_cell.angle_alpha   90.00
_cell.angle_beta   90.00
_cell.angle_gamma   90.00
#
_symmetry.space_group_name_H-M   'P 1'
#
loop_
_entity.id
_entity.type
_entity.pdbx_description
1 polymer ?
#
loop_
_entity_poly.entity_id
_entity_poly.type
_entity_poly.pdbx_seq_one_letter_code
_entity_poly.pdbx_strand_id
1 'polypeptide(L)'
;MHISKDILDVEKINKRTPRPQYSVTSAASSPEATVAGNLLTADFSLSLKAHNPNRKNTIFYSNTTQVTLDCEGLLQIIASSSFPLVGPSTLPPGNDSSSTDTVVNLPVQNWPLPEDTTSCGMILTMKFRAGFNQEEEEWKRPRVEVRCSPLTFNFQTKNFTGDYGTCSI
;
A
#
# COMPACT_ATOMS: atom_id res chain seq x y z
N MET A 1 -18.33 36.96 27.72
CA MET A 1 -18.58 35.87 26.75
C MET A 1 -17.38 35.77 25.83
N HIS A 2 -16.45 34.86 26.13
CA HIS A 2 -15.14 34.69 25.46
C HIS A 2 -15.00 33.21 25.10
N ILE A 3 -15.82 32.72 24.17
CA ILE A 3 -15.87 31.28 23.82
C ILE A 3 -15.69 31.05 22.31
N SER A 4 -15.87 32.08 21.46
CA SER A 4 -15.81 31.89 20.00
C SER A 4 -14.43 32.00 19.34
N LYS A 5 -13.39 32.53 20.00
CA LYS A 5 -12.04 32.63 19.40
C LYS A 5 -11.27 31.31 19.49
N ASP A 6 -11.33 30.65 20.65
CA ASP A 6 -10.57 29.41 20.89
C ASP A 6 -11.07 28.23 20.04
N ILE A 7 -12.38 28.15 19.78
CA ILE A 7 -12.97 27.10 18.91
C ILE A 7 -12.56 27.31 17.44
N LEU A 8 -12.49 28.57 16.99
CA LEU A 8 -12.09 28.89 15.61
C LEU A 8 -10.59 28.63 15.35
N ASP A 9 -9.75 28.80 16.37
CA ASP A 9 -8.32 28.51 16.27
C ASP A 9 -8.02 27.01 16.27
N VAL A 10 -8.77 26.19 17.01
CA VAL A 10 -8.63 24.72 16.95
C VAL A 10 -9.04 24.18 15.56
N GLU A 11 -10.10 24.69 14.95
CA GLU A 11 -10.48 24.32 13.58
C GLU A 11 -9.48 24.81 12.51
N LYS A 12 -8.86 25.98 12.71
CA LYS A 12 -7.81 26.49 11.81
C LYS A 12 -6.49 25.72 11.93
N ILE A 13 -6.13 25.27 13.13
CA ILE A 13 -4.92 24.48 13.36
C ILE A 13 -5.07 23.07 12.77
N ASN A 14 -6.27 22.47 12.85
CA ASN A 14 -6.55 21.18 12.22
C ASN A 14 -6.58 21.23 10.67
N LYS A 15 -6.84 22.39 10.06
CA LYS A 15 -6.86 22.57 8.60
C LYS A 15 -5.47 22.66 7.93
N ARG A 16 -4.37 22.75 8.67
CA ARG A 16 -3.02 23.01 8.10
C ARG A 16 -1.97 21.95 8.34
N THR A 17 -2.30 20.86 9.04
CA THR A 17 -1.33 19.79 9.24
C THR A 17 -1.25 18.96 7.96
N PRO A 18 -0.13 19.01 7.21
CA PRO A 18 -0.03 18.28 5.95
C PRO A 18 -0.14 16.78 6.24
N ARG A 19 -0.92 16.10 5.40
CA ARG A 19 -1.17 14.67 5.52
C ARG A 19 0.06 13.88 5.07
N PRO A 20 0.33 12.72 5.68
CA PRO A 20 1.30 11.76 5.17
C PRO A 20 1.03 11.42 3.73
N GLN A 21 2.10 11.22 3.00
CA GLN A 21 2.07 10.79 1.61
C GLN A 21 2.69 9.41 1.52
N TYR A 22 2.13 8.60 0.63
CA TYR A 22 2.58 7.24 0.41
C TYR A 22 2.64 7.00 -1.09
N SER A 23 3.65 6.28 -1.54
CA SER A 23 3.84 5.95 -2.94
C SER A 23 4.48 4.57 -3.08
N VAL A 24 4.14 3.86 -4.14
CA VAL A 24 4.91 2.69 -4.56
C VAL A 24 6.13 3.22 -5.34
N THR A 25 7.33 2.73 -5.07
CA THR A 25 8.54 3.18 -5.78
C THR A 25 9.01 2.17 -6.81
N SER A 26 8.71 0.89 -6.58
CA SER A 26 9.04 -0.20 -7.49
C SER A 26 8.13 -1.40 -7.27
N ALA A 27 8.02 -2.22 -8.30
CA ALA A 27 7.38 -3.52 -8.27
C ALA A 27 8.27 -4.50 -9.03
N ALA A 28 8.37 -5.74 -8.54
CA ALA A 28 9.13 -6.80 -9.20
C ALA A 28 8.40 -8.14 -9.09
N SER A 29 8.70 -9.04 -10.02
CA SER A 29 8.32 -10.44 -9.96
C SER A 29 9.58 -11.30 -9.90
N SER A 30 9.50 -12.49 -9.29
CA SER A 30 10.61 -13.43 -9.28
C SER A 30 11.06 -13.79 -10.71
N PRO A 31 12.37 -14.00 -10.94
CA PRO A 31 12.88 -14.47 -12.23
C PRO A 31 12.20 -15.76 -12.70
N GLU A 32 11.82 -16.61 -11.75
CA GLU A 32 11.16 -17.91 -11.94
C GLU A 32 9.65 -17.79 -12.21
N ALA A 33 9.10 -16.58 -12.24
CA ALA A 33 7.69 -16.34 -12.57
C ALA A 33 7.33 -17.05 -13.89
N THR A 34 6.37 -17.97 -13.80
CA THR A 34 6.01 -18.88 -14.88
C THR A 34 4.52 -19.20 -14.87
N VAL A 35 4.02 -19.52 -16.07
CA VAL A 35 2.69 -20.08 -16.27
C VAL A 35 2.87 -21.47 -16.88
N ALA A 36 2.54 -22.52 -16.12
CA ALA A 36 2.60 -23.90 -16.56
C ALA A 36 1.19 -24.42 -16.78
N GLY A 37 0.78 -24.59 -18.05
CA GLY A 37 -0.61 -24.84 -18.39
C GLY A 37 -1.48 -23.66 -18.00
N ASN A 38 -2.43 -23.87 -17.07
CA ASN A 38 -3.24 -22.81 -16.46
C ASN A 38 -2.79 -22.45 -15.04
N LEU A 39 -1.61 -22.87 -14.58
CA LEU A 39 -1.16 -22.61 -13.21
C LEU A 39 -0.09 -21.51 -13.18
N LEU A 40 -0.32 -20.49 -12.35
CA LEU A 40 0.60 -19.39 -12.09
C LEU A 40 1.47 -19.70 -10.87
N THR A 41 2.79 -19.58 -11.04
CA THR A 41 3.74 -19.48 -9.93
C THR A 41 4.61 -18.25 -10.11
N ALA A 42 4.58 -17.32 -9.16
CA ALA A 42 5.37 -16.10 -9.15
C ALA A 42 5.41 -15.49 -7.75
N ASP A 43 6.55 -14.93 -7.36
CA ASP A 43 6.63 -14.08 -6.16
C ASP A 43 6.63 -12.63 -6.61
N PHE A 44 5.65 -11.86 -6.14
CA PHE A 44 5.57 -10.43 -6.41
C PHE A 44 6.11 -9.64 -5.22
N SER A 45 6.81 -8.54 -5.48
CA SER A 45 7.26 -7.60 -4.45
C SER A 45 6.91 -6.17 -4.84
N LEU A 46 6.48 -5.38 -3.87
CA LEU A 46 6.15 -3.96 -3.99
C LEU A 46 6.94 -3.18 -2.94
N SER A 47 7.59 -2.10 -3.35
CA SER A 47 8.33 -1.22 -2.46
C SER A 47 7.47 0.00 -2.13
N LEU A 48 7.15 0.17 -0.85
CA LEU A 48 6.36 1.27 -0.33
C LEU A 48 7.26 2.33 0.32
N LYS A 49 7.14 3.56 -0.15
CA LYS A 49 7.75 4.74 0.45
C LYS A 49 6.70 5.57 1.17
N ALA A 50 7.08 6.15 2.32
CA ALA A 50 6.26 7.07 3.07
C ALA A 50 6.99 8.40 3.29
N HIS A 51 6.24 9.50 3.24
CA HIS A 51 6.70 10.84 3.59
C HIS A 51 5.80 11.40 4.69
N ASN A 52 6.40 11.85 5.79
CA ASN A 52 5.69 12.51 6.88
C ASN A 52 5.96 14.03 6.88
N PRO A 53 5.13 14.83 6.20
CA PRO A 53 5.31 16.29 6.19
C PRO A 53 4.88 16.94 7.52
N ASN A 54 4.23 16.20 8.42
CA ASN A 54 3.85 16.69 9.73
C ASN A 54 5.12 16.93 10.56
N ARG A 55 5.27 18.12 11.13
CA ARG A 55 6.44 18.50 11.95
C ARG A 55 6.30 18.19 13.45
N LYS A 56 5.15 17.64 13.87
CA LYS A 56 4.82 17.37 15.27
C LYS A 56 4.56 15.89 15.56
N ASN A 57 3.83 15.20 14.69
CA ASN A 57 3.34 13.85 14.98
C ASN A 57 4.13 12.79 14.22
N THR A 58 4.44 11.71 14.91
CA THR A 58 4.91 10.46 14.30
C THR A 58 3.74 9.74 13.64
N ILE A 59 4.01 9.04 12.54
CA ILE A 59 3.02 8.18 11.89
C ILE A 59 3.45 6.72 11.97
N PHE A 60 2.46 5.84 11.98
CA PHE A 60 2.62 4.40 11.89
C PHE A 60 1.96 3.93 10.60
N TYR A 61 2.60 3.07 9.82
CA TYR A 61 2.01 2.53 8.60
C TYR A 61 2.39 1.05 8.42
N SER A 62 1.94 0.43 7.32
CA SER A 62 2.23 -0.95 6.89
C SER A 62 1.79 -2.13 7.78
N ASN A 63 1.29 -1.90 9.00
CA ASN A 63 0.93 -2.96 9.97
C ASN A 63 -0.15 -3.98 9.48
N THR A 64 -0.93 -3.63 8.45
CA THR A 64 -1.97 -4.51 7.90
C THR A 64 -1.96 -4.45 6.37
N THR A 65 -0.79 -4.55 5.77
CA THR A 65 -0.68 -4.48 4.31
C THR A 65 -1.27 -5.72 3.68
N GLN A 66 -2.22 -5.51 2.76
CA GLN A 66 -2.81 -6.53 1.91
C GLN A 66 -2.44 -6.20 0.46
N VAL A 67 -1.85 -7.17 -0.21
CA VAL A 67 -1.67 -7.14 -1.67
C VAL A 67 -2.66 -8.14 -2.24
N THR A 68 -3.42 -7.72 -3.26
CA THR A 68 -4.26 -8.61 -4.07
C THR A 68 -3.71 -8.66 -5.49
N LEU A 69 -3.81 -9.84 -6.09
CA LEU A 69 -3.65 -10.05 -7.52
C LEU A 69 -5.04 -10.38 -8.06
N ASP A 70 -5.51 -9.60 -9.03
CA ASP A 70 -6.85 -9.69 -9.60
C ASP A 70 -6.78 -9.94 -11.11
N CYS A 71 -7.79 -10.63 -11.65
CA CYS A 71 -8.00 -10.74 -13.09
C CYS A 71 -9.02 -9.70 -13.56
N GLU A 72 -8.60 -8.69 -14.33
CA GLU A 72 -9.49 -7.61 -14.78
C GLU A 72 -10.71 -8.14 -15.57
N GLY A 73 -10.50 -9.12 -16.45
CA GLY A 73 -11.55 -9.70 -17.29
C GLY A 73 -12.61 -10.52 -16.55
N LEU A 74 -12.35 -10.90 -15.28
CA LEU A 74 -13.22 -11.83 -14.54
C LEU A 74 -13.62 -11.35 -13.14
N LEU A 75 -13.09 -10.21 -12.68
CA LEU A 75 -13.34 -9.67 -11.34
C LEU A 75 -13.08 -10.71 -10.22
N GLN A 76 -12.10 -11.59 -10.44
CA GLN A 76 -11.72 -12.64 -9.49
C GLN A 76 -10.39 -12.29 -8.83
N ILE A 77 -10.37 -12.38 -7.50
CA ILE A 77 -9.14 -12.33 -6.70
C ILE A 77 -8.40 -13.64 -6.92
N ILE A 78 -7.24 -13.55 -7.54
CA ILE A 78 -6.32 -14.65 -7.83
C ILE A 78 -5.47 -14.93 -6.60
N ALA A 79 -4.91 -13.92 -5.94
CA ALA A 79 -4.15 -14.17 -4.72
C ALA A 79 -4.29 -13.00 -3.79
N SER A 80 -4.19 -13.26 -2.49
CA SER A 80 -4.06 -12.20 -1.52
C SER A 80 -3.13 -12.58 -0.39
N SER A 81 -2.28 -11.65 0.00
CA SER A 81 -1.53 -11.73 1.24
C SER A 81 -2.30 -10.99 2.33
N SER A 82 -2.52 -11.65 3.46
CA SER A 82 -3.06 -11.01 4.67
C SER A 82 -2.14 -11.37 5.83
N PHE A 83 -1.05 -10.62 5.96
CA PHE A 83 -0.06 -10.80 7.02
C PHE A 83 0.37 -9.43 7.54
N PRO A 84 0.69 -9.27 8.83
CA PRO A 84 1.68 -8.28 9.21
C PRO A 84 3.05 -8.84 8.77
N LEU A 85 3.39 -8.72 7.49
CA LEU A 85 4.69 -9.14 6.95
C LEU A 85 5.82 -8.21 7.42
N VAL A 86 5.47 -7.01 7.87
CA VAL A 86 6.36 -5.99 8.45
C VAL A 86 5.64 -5.42 9.66
N GLY A 87 6.30 -5.35 10.82
CA GLY A 87 5.77 -4.62 11.97
C GLY A 87 5.49 -3.16 11.59
N PRO A 88 4.62 -2.44 12.33
CA PRO A 88 4.28 -1.07 12.00
C PRO A 88 5.53 -0.20 11.80
N SER A 89 5.74 0.30 10.58
CA SER A 89 6.83 1.23 10.32
C SER A 89 6.51 2.57 10.98
N THR A 90 7.42 3.05 11.84
CA THR A 90 7.31 4.36 12.48
C THR A 90 8.09 5.39 11.70
N LEU A 91 7.44 6.51 11.35
CA LEU A 91 8.10 7.62 10.69
C LEU A 91 8.00 8.91 11.51
N PRO A 92 9.12 9.41 12.06
CA PRO A 92 9.15 10.64 12.85
C PRO A 92 8.68 11.86 12.05
N PRO A 93 8.40 12.98 12.73
CA PRO A 93 7.95 14.20 12.09
C PRO A 93 9.00 14.76 11.11
N GLY A 94 8.55 15.20 9.93
CA GLY A 94 9.39 15.87 8.92
C GLY A 94 10.34 14.97 8.14
N ASN A 95 10.22 13.64 8.29
CA ASN A 95 11.13 12.68 7.67
C ASN A 95 10.47 11.90 6.53
N ASP A 96 11.31 11.40 5.64
CA ASP A 96 11.01 10.31 4.71
C ASP A 96 11.33 8.97 5.38
N SER A 97 10.61 7.91 4.99
CA SER A 97 11.04 6.55 5.32
C SER A 97 12.49 6.36 4.87
N SER A 98 13.30 5.71 5.72
CA SER A 98 14.72 5.47 5.44
C SER A 98 14.93 4.83 4.07
N SER A 99 16.15 4.91 3.53
CA SER A 99 16.55 4.48 2.18
C SER A 99 16.27 3.02 1.80
N THR A 100 15.66 2.23 2.69
CA THR A 100 15.10 0.92 2.42
C THR A 100 13.58 1.05 2.46
N ASP A 101 12.97 1.11 1.28
CA ASP A 101 11.52 1.09 1.12
C ASP A 101 10.95 -0.15 1.83
N THR A 102 9.73 -0.03 2.38
CA THR A 102 9.05 -1.17 2.98
C THR A 102 8.67 -2.14 1.87
N VAL A 103 9.36 -3.28 1.80
CA VAL A 103 9.10 -4.32 0.80
C VAL A 103 7.96 -5.20 1.26
N VAL A 104 6.95 -5.35 0.42
CA VAL A 104 5.76 -6.15 0.65
C VAL A 104 5.73 -7.26 -0.39
N ASN A 105 5.67 -8.51 0.06
CA ASN A 105 5.71 -9.67 -0.82
C ASN A 105 4.33 -10.35 -0.93
N LEU A 106 4.02 -10.85 -2.12
CA LEU A 106 2.89 -11.71 -2.42
C LEU A 106 3.41 -12.96 -3.14
N PRO A 107 3.65 -14.07 -2.41
CA PRO A 107 3.97 -15.34 -3.03
C PRO A 107 2.70 -15.96 -3.64
N VAL A 108 2.78 -16.38 -4.89
CA VAL A 108 1.71 -17.09 -5.61
C VAL A 108 2.28 -18.40 -6.11
N GLN A 109 1.71 -19.52 -5.67
CA GLN A 109 2.19 -20.85 -6.03
C GLN A 109 1.07 -21.70 -6.60
N ASN A 110 1.29 -22.23 -7.81
CA ASN A 110 0.38 -23.11 -8.54
C ASN A 110 -1.07 -22.62 -8.54
N TRP A 111 -1.27 -21.31 -8.71
CA TRP A 111 -2.60 -20.73 -8.66
C TRP A 111 -3.33 -20.91 -9.99
N PRO A 112 -4.58 -21.40 -10.00
CA PRO A 112 -5.33 -21.57 -11.24
C PRO A 112 -5.66 -20.22 -11.87
N LEU A 113 -5.15 -20.03 -13.09
CA LEU A 113 -5.55 -19.00 -13.99
C LEU A 113 -6.81 -19.42 -14.77
N PRO A 114 -7.62 -18.45 -15.21
CA PRO A 114 -8.69 -18.70 -16.15
C PRO A 114 -8.17 -19.26 -17.48
N GLU A 115 -9.00 -20.01 -18.21
CA GLU A 115 -8.62 -20.63 -19.49
C GLU A 115 -8.15 -19.59 -20.53
N ASP A 116 -8.74 -18.39 -20.53
CA ASP A 116 -8.29 -17.26 -21.34
C ASP A 116 -7.40 -16.32 -20.52
N THR A 117 -6.12 -16.67 -20.43
CA THR A 117 -5.10 -15.82 -19.79
C THR A 117 -4.75 -14.59 -20.61
N THR A 118 -5.04 -14.61 -21.92
CA THR A 118 -4.79 -13.50 -22.84
C THR A 118 -5.71 -12.30 -22.61
N SER A 119 -6.90 -12.51 -22.03
CA SER A 119 -7.80 -11.42 -21.58
C SER A 119 -7.64 -11.05 -20.10
N CYS A 120 -6.78 -11.76 -19.37
CA CYS A 120 -6.58 -11.54 -17.94
C CYS A 120 -5.49 -10.49 -17.69
N GLY A 121 -5.88 -9.22 -17.65
CA GLY A 121 -5.06 -8.15 -17.09
C GLY A 121 -4.80 -8.43 -15.61
N MET A 122 -3.58 -8.87 -15.28
CA MET A 122 -3.17 -9.17 -13.91
C MET A 122 -2.94 -7.88 -13.15
N ILE A 123 -3.85 -7.54 -12.25
CA ILE A 123 -3.80 -6.28 -11.51
C ILE A 123 -3.33 -6.56 -10.09
N LEU A 124 -2.20 -5.95 -9.70
CA LEU A 124 -1.77 -5.89 -8.32
C LEU A 124 -2.36 -4.65 -7.66
N THR A 125 -3.12 -4.84 -6.59
CA THR A 125 -3.61 -3.76 -5.72
C THR A 125 -2.99 -3.89 -4.35
N MET A 126 -2.45 -2.79 -3.81
CA MET A 126 -1.97 -2.73 -2.44
C MET A 126 -2.83 -1.81 -1.60
N LYS A 127 -3.22 -2.28 -0.41
CA LYS A 127 -3.85 -1.46 0.62
C LYS A 127 -3.25 -1.75 1.99
N PHE A 128 -3.20 -0.75 2.86
CA PHE A 128 -2.68 -0.90 4.21
C PHE A 128 -3.36 0.09 5.15
N ARG A 129 -3.22 -0.11 6.46
CA ARG A 129 -3.67 0.88 7.44
C ARG A 129 -2.52 1.77 7.89
N ALA A 130 -2.79 3.06 7.98
CA ALA A 130 -1.91 4.04 8.59
C ALA A 130 -2.59 4.64 9.83
N GLY A 131 -1.80 4.92 10.87
CA GLY A 131 -2.24 5.53 12.11
C GLY A 131 -1.40 6.76 12.47
N PHE A 132 -2.01 7.70 13.16
CA PHE A 132 -1.34 8.90 13.65
C PHE A 132 -1.08 8.79 15.15
N ASN A 133 0.10 9.22 15.61
CA ASN A 133 0.37 9.36 17.04
C ASN A 133 -0.31 10.61 17.62
N GLN A 134 -1.63 10.70 17.49
CA GLN A 134 -2.45 11.67 18.22
C GLN A 134 -2.81 11.17 19.63
N GLU A 135 -2.66 9.86 19.88
CA GLU A 135 -3.05 9.16 21.11
C GLU A 135 -1.92 8.22 21.58
N GLU A 136 -1.58 8.25 22.87
CA GLU A 136 -0.54 7.36 23.45
C GLU A 136 -0.93 5.88 23.34
N GLU A 137 -2.21 5.56 23.56
CA GLU A 137 -2.75 4.21 23.50
C GLU A 137 -3.02 3.77 22.05
N GLU A 138 -2.38 2.68 21.61
CA GLU A 138 -2.43 2.20 20.22
C GLU A 138 -3.85 1.90 19.69
N TRP A 139 -4.76 1.49 20.56
CA TRP A 139 -6.14 1.17 20.22
C TRP A 139 -7.04 2.40 20.05
N LYS A 140 -6.63 3.57 20.58
CA LYS A 140 -7.31 4.86 20.38
C LYS A 140 -6.81 5.61 19.14
N ARG A 141 -5.66 5.22 18.59
CA ARG A 141 -5.06 5.91 17.43
C ARG A 141 -6.02 5.81 16.23
N PRO A 142 -6.39 6.94 15.59
CA PRO A 142 -7.21 6.92 14.39
C PRO A 142 -6.44 6.19 13.29
N ARG A 143 -7.06 5.12 12.75
CA ARG A 143 -6.52 4.31 11.65
C ARG A 143 -7.29 4.63 10.39
N VAL A 144 -6.56 4.99 9.34
CA VAL A 144 -7.11 5.22 8.00
C VAL A 144 -6.63 4.11 7.07
N GLU A 145 -7.50 3.66 6.17
CA GLU A 145 -7.10 2.77 5.10
C GLU A 145 -6.44 3.61 4.00
N VAL A 146 -5.32 3.14 3.48
CA VAL A 146 -4.59 3.73 2.36
C VAL A 146 -4.63 2.73 1.22
N ARG A 147 -5.01 3.17 0.03
CA ARG A 147 -5.02 2.37 -1.19
C ARG A 147 -4.10 2.97 -2.23
N CYS A 148 -3.19 2.15 -2.75
CA CYS A 148 -2.31 2.54 -3.84
C CYS A 148 -2.97 2.27 -5.20
N SER A 149 -2.57 3.07 -6.19
CA SER A 149 -2.96 2.85 -7.58
C SER A 149 -2.60 1.42 -8.03
N PRO A 150 -3.50 0.75 -8.76
CA PRO A 150 -3.25 -0.59 -9.26
C PRO A 150 -2.10 -0.63 -10.27
N LEU A 151 -1.30 -1.69 -10.23
CA LEU A 151 -0.26 -1.97 -11.23
C LEU A 151 -0.65 -3.19 -12.06
N THR A 152 -0.50 -3.10 -13.38
CA THR A 152 -0.76 -4.22 -14.28
C THR A 152 0.53 -4.98 -14.54
N PHE A 153 0.53 -6.30 -14.33
CA PHE A 153 1.65 -7.18 -14.60
C PHE A 153 1.52 -7.86 -15.97
N ASN A 154 2.62 -7.89 -16.73
CA ASN A 154 2.70 -8.58 -18.02
C ASN A 154 3.67 -9.77 -17.94
N PHE A 155 3.16 -10.98 -18.16
CA PHE A 155 3.95 -12.22 -18.08
C PHE A 155 5.03 -12.36 -19.15
N GLN A 156 4.80 -11.84 -20.35
CA GLN A 156 5.74 -11.99 -21.46
C GLN A 156 6.98 -11.13 -21.23
N THR A 157 6.78 -9.90 -20.75
CA THR A 157 7.86 -8.96 -20.49
C THR A 157 8.37 -9.02 -19.05
N LYS A 158 7.63 -9.67 -18.14
CA LYS A 158 7.85 -9.69 -16.69
C LYS A 158 7.94 -8.28 -16.09
N ASN A 159 7.21 -7.34 -16.68
CA ASN A 159 7.22 -5.94 -16.29
C ASN A 159 5.85 -5.49 -15.78
N PHE A 160 5.85 -4.37 -15.06
CA PHE A 160 4.66 -3.74 -14.50
C PHE A 160 4.43 -2.39 -15.17
N THR A 161 3.17 -2.08 -15.44
CA THR A 161 2.71 -0.78 -15.94
C THR A 161 1.67 -0.18 -15.00
N GLY A 162 1.58 1.15 -14.92
CA GLY A 162 0.65 1.85 -14.05
C GLY A 162 1.29 3.05 -13.36
N ASP A 163 0.51 3.70 -12.50
CA ASP A 163 0.98 4.82 -11.69
C ASP A 163 1.53 4.32 -10.35
N TYR A 164 2.84 4.46 -10.19
CA TYR A 164 3.55 4.15 -8.95
C TYR A 164 3.36 5.25 -7.88
N GLY A 165 3.12 6.49 -8.29
CA GLY A 165 3.25 7.67 -7.45
C GLY A 165 2.08 7.93 -6.49
N THR A 166 0.93 7.28 -6.68
CA THR A 166 -0.30 7.67 -5.99
C THR A 166 -0.79 6.58 -5.04
N CYS A 167 -0.72 6.84 -3.74
CA CYS A 167 -1.55 6.16 -2.75
C CYS A 167 -2.43 7.18 -2.02
N SER A 168 -3.71 6.85 -1.87
CA SER A 168 -4.73 7.74 -1.35
C SER A 168 -5.37 7.17 -0.08
N ILE A 169 -5.74 8.08 0.82
CA ILE A 169 -6.52 7.82 2.04
C ILE A 169 -8.01 7.96 1.71
#